data_AF-A0A193C4K1-F1
#
_entry.id   AF-A0A193C4K1-F1
#
_cell.length_a   1.000
_cell.length_b   1.000
_cell.length_c   1.000
_cell.angle_alpha   90.00
_cell.angle_beta   90.00
_cell.angle_gamma   90.00
#
_symmetry.space_group_name_H-M   'P 1'
#
loop_
_entity.id
_entity.type
_entity.pdbx_description
1 polymer ?
#
loop_
_entity_poly.entity_id
_entity_poly.type
_entity_poly.pdbx_seq_one_letter_code
_entity_poly.pdbx_strand_id
1 'polypeptide(L)'
;MLMRTDPFRELDRLTQQMFGTSTPGTWSKPATMPMDAYREGEEFVVCFDLPGVAADAIELDIERNVLTVKAERRPTTGNDVQMQVSERPLGVFSRQLFLGEALDTEHIAADYQAGVLTLRIPIAEKAKPRRISISGAESDRKEIQA
;
A
#
# COMPACT_ATOMS: atom_id res chain seq x y z
N MET A 1 -9.32 -32.07 22.29
CA MET A 1 -8.02 -31.95 22.99
C MET A 1 -6.94 -32.23 21.96
N LEU A 2 -6.39 -31.21 21.33
CA LEU A 2 -5.28 -31.35 20.38
C LEU A 2 -3.99 -31.29 21.18
N MET A 3 -3.27 -32.41 21.26
CA MET A 3 -1.96 -32.47 21.90
C MET A 3 -0.94 -31.70 21.06
N ARG A 4 -0.19 -30.81 21.72
CA ARG A 4 0.87 -30.00 21.14
C ARG A 4 2.19 -30.47 21.74
N THR A 5 2.92 -31.31 21.02
CA THR A 5 4.34 -31.56 21.26
C THR A 5 5.10 -30.73 20.23
N ASP A 6 5.71 -29.63 20.67
CA ASP A 6 6.68 -28.93 19.84
C ASP A 6 7.95 -28.64 20.65
N PRO A 7 9.00 -29.47 20.51
CA PRO A 7 10.21 -29.46 21.33
C PRO A 7 11.19 -28.32 20.99
N PHE A 8 10.84 -27.41 20.08
CA PHE A 8 11.73 -26.33 19.60
C PHE A 8 11.44 -24.96 20.21
N ARG A 9 10.50 -24.89 21.16
CA ARG A 9 10.03 -23.61 21.73
C ARG A 9 11.09 -22.84 22.52
N GLU A 10 12.10 -23.52 23.04
CA GLU A 10 13.24 -22.90 23.73
C GLU A 10 14.26 -22.31 22.75
N LEU A 11 14.43 -22.92 21.57
CA LEU A 11 15.30 -22.42 20.51
C LEU A 11 14.72 -21.14 19.87
N ASP A 12 13.40 -21.08 19.70
CA ASP A 12 12.70 -19.87 19.20
C ASP A 12 12.90 -18.64 20.12
N ARG A 13 12.88 -18.84 21.45
CA ARG A 13 13.10 -17.75 22.41
C ARG A 13 14.53 -17.21 22.38
N LEU A 14 15.53 -18.08 22.22
CA LEU A 14 16.93 -17.67 22.13
C LEU A 14 17.23 -16.95 20.79
N THR A 15 16.57 -17.38 19.72
CA THR A 15 16.70 -16.79 18.38
C THR A 15 16.05 -15.40 18.31
N GLN A 16 14.90 -15.20 18.98
CA GLN A 16 14.25 -13.89 19.13
C GLN A 16 15.12 -12.86 19.87
N GLN A 17 15.97 -13.31 20.80
CA GLN A 17 16.85 -12.43 21.57
C GLN A 17 18.17 -12.09 20.84
N MET A 18 18.62 -12.93 19.91
CA MET A 18 19.89 -12.78 19.18
C MET A 18 19.75 -12.16 17.78
N PHE A 19 18.61 -12.33 17.10
CA PHE A 19 18.40 -11.89 15.70
C PHE A 19 17.36 -10.78 15.50
N GLY A 20 16.93 -10.09 16.56
CA GLY A 20 16.33 -8.74 16.49
C GLY A 20 15.34 -8.43 15.36
N THR A 21 14.53 -9.40 14.92
CA THR A 21 13.62 -9.25 13.79
C THR A 21 12.25 -9.82 14.13
N SER A 22 11.25 -8.98 13.92
CA SER A 22 9.81 -9.28 13.91
C SER A 22 9.19 -9.80 15.21
N THR A 23 8.95 -8.90 16.16
CA THR A 23 7.72 -8.95 16.96
C THR A 23 6.66 -8.13 16.22
N PRO A 24 5.66 -8.74 15.56
CA PRO A 24 4.54 -8.01 14.98
C PRO A 24 3.69 -7.43 16.12
N GLY A 25 3.43 -6.11 16.11
CA GLY A 25 2.48 -5.50 17.04
C GLY A 25 3.03 -4.49 18.06
N THR A 26 4.30 -4.10 17.99
CA THR A 26 4.77 -2.88 18.68
C THR A 26 4.58 -1.67 17.75
N TRP A 27 4.21 -0.51 18.30
CA TRP A 27 4.06 0.78 17.58
C TRP A 27 5.28 1.13 16.68
N SER A 28 6.44 0.55 17.00
CA SER A 28 7.73 0.77 16.34
C SER A 28 7.95 0.00 15.03
N LYS A 29 7.08 -0.94 14.63
CA LYS A 29 7.09 -1.54 13.28
C LYS A 29 5.68 -1.99 12.86
N PRO A 30 4.97 -1.21 12.01
CA PRO A 30 3.67 -1.60 11.47
C PRO A 30 3.73 -2.96 10.80
N ALA A 31 2.69 -3.78 11.00
CA ALA A 31 2.58 -5.07 10.32
C ALA A 31 2.53 -4.88 8.80
N THR A 32 3.04 -5.86 8.05
CA THR A 32 3.04 -5.83 6.58
C THR A 32 1.61 -5.76 6.06
N MET A 33 1.30 -4.74 5.26
CA MET A 33 0.05 -4.59 4.51
C MET A 33 0.37 -4.88 3.04
N PRO A 34 0.16 -6.12 2.53
CA PRO A 34 0.41 -6.46 1.14
C PRO A 34 -0.37 -5.53 0.22
N MET A 35 0.23 -5.21 -0.94
CA MET A 35 -0.42 -4.36 -1.92
C MET A 35 0.01 -4.72 -3.33
N ASP A 36 -0.90 -4.46 -4.26
CA ASP A 36 -0.64 -4.40 -5.69
C ASP A 36 -0.93 -3.00 -6.19
N ALA A 37 -0.15 -2.53 -7.16
CA ALA A 37 -0.39 -1.25 -7.82
C ALA A 37 -0.15 -1.40 -9.31
N TYR A 38 -1.11 -0.94 -10.11
CA TYR A 38 -1.05 -1.04 -11.56
C TYR A 38 -1.80 0.12 -12.22
N ARG A 39 -1.60 0.27 -13.53
CA ARG A 39 -2.32 1.24 -14.34
C ARG A 39 -3.40 0.53 -15.14
N GLU A 40 -4.61 1.05 -15.09
CA GLU A 40 -5.77 0.57 -15.85
C GLU A 40 -6.27 1.74 -16.71
N GLY A 41 -5.83 1.81 -17.98
CA GLY A 41 -6.19 2.90 -18.89
C GLY A 41 -5.74 4.29 -18.41
N GLU A 42 -6.71 5.10 -17.98
CA GLU A 42 -6.52 6.45 -17.45
C GLU A 42 -6.53 6.50 -15.91
N GLU A 43 -6.54 5.36 -15.24
CA GLU A 43 -6.53 5.27 -13.78
C GLU A 43 -5.26 4.57 -13.27
N PHE A 44 -4.81 5.01 -12.10
CA PHE A 44 -3.85 4.30 -11.27
C PHE A 44 -4.59 3.60 -10.14
N VAL A 45 -4.49 2.28 -10.09
CA VAL A 45 -5.24 1.43 -9.16
C VAL A 45 -4.29 0.83 -8.15
N VAL A 46 -4.66 0.91 -6.87
CA VAL A 46 -3.91 0.32 -5.76
C VAL A 46 -4.82 -0.55 -4.92
N CYS A 47 -4.43 -1.81 -4.70
CA CYS A 47 -5.18 -2.76 -3.89
C CYS A 47 -4.39 -3.08 -2.62
N PHE A 48 -5.05 -3.14 -1.46
CA PHE A 48 -4.47 -3.54 -0.18
C PHE A 48 -5.23 -4.69 0.45
N ASP A 49 -4.50 -5.72 0.88
CA ASP A 49 -5.07 -6.84 1.61
C ASP A 49 -5.26 -6.48 3.09
N LEU A 50 -6.52 -6.31 3.49
CA LEU A 50 -6.94 -5.97 4.85
C LEU A 50 -8.03 -6.94 5.38
N PRO A 51 -7.81 -8.26 5.38
CA PRO A 51 -8.83 -9.22 5.77
C PRO A 51 -9.18 -9.13 7.26
N GLY A 52 -10.48 -8.94 7.55
CA GLY A 52 -11.01 -8.86 8.91
C GLY A 52 -10.80 -7.51 9.60
N VAL A 53 -10.48 -6.46 8.84
CA VAL A 53 -10.57 -5.07 9.27
C VAL A 53 -12.00 -4.58 9.03
N ALA A 54 -12.54 -3.80 9.97
CA ALA A 54 -13.85 -3.17 9.76
C ALA A 54 -13.66 -1.88 8.94
N ALA A 55 -14.61 -1.55 8.06
CA ALA A 55 -14.47 -0.41 7.15
C ALA A 55 -14.29 0.93 7.89
N ASP A 56 -14.91 1.07 9.05
CA ASP A 56 -14.79 2.23 9.95
C ASP A 56 -13.44 2.31 10.68
N ALA A 57 -12.66 1.22 10.67
CA ALA A 57 -11.31 1.16 11.22
C ALA A 57 -10.22 1.37 10.15
N ILE A 58 -10.59 1.83 8.95
CA ILE A 58 -9.68 2.20 7.86
C ILE A 58 -9.67 3.73 7.74
N GLU A 59 -8.48 4.31 7.83
CA GLU A 59 -8.25 5.74 7.64
C GLU A 59 -7.38 5.96 6.39
N LEU A 60 -7.83 6.87 5.54
CA LEU A 60 -7.11 7.32 4.34
C LEU A 60 -6.84 8.81 4.49
N ASP A 61 -5.58 9.19 4.34
CA ASP A 61 -5.14 10.57 4.41
C ASP A 61 -4.20 10.89 3.25
N ILE A 62 -4.32 12.10 2.69
CA ILE A 62 -3.42 12.57 1.64
C ILE A 62 -2.84 13.91 2.06
N GLU A 63 -1.53 13.95 2.28
CA GLU A 63 -0.80 15.17 2.55
C GLU A 63 0.36 15.31 1.55
N ARG A 64 0.41 16.41 0.80
CA ARG A 64 1.52 16.74 -0.12
C ARG A 64 1.87 15.58 -1.08
N ASN A 65 0.87 15.00 -1.73
CA ASN A 65 1.00 13.83 -2.61
C ASN A 65 1.48 12.55 -1.91
N VAL A 66 1.41 12.48 -0.58
CA VAL A 66 1.67 11.26 0.19
C VAL A 66 0.35 10.70 0.67
N LEU A 67 -0.07 9.59 0.08
CA LEU A 67 -1.21 8.82 0.55
C LEU A 67 -0.78 7.94 1.72
N THR A 68 -1.42 8.12 2.85
CA THR A 68 -1.26 7.30 4.05
C THR A 68 -2.52 6.44 4.24
N VAL A 69 -2.33 5.13 4.27
CA VAL A 69 -3.38 4.15 4.56
C VAL A 69 -3.10 3.57 5.94
N LYS A 70 -4.03 3.77 6.88
CA LYS A 70 -3.99 3.15 8.20
C LYS A 70 -5.19 2.25 8.39
N ALA A 71 -4.97 1.12 9.04
CA ALA A 71 -6.02 0.16 9.34
C ALA A 71 -5.76 -0.47 10.70
N GLU A 72 -6.80 -0.69 11.50
CA GLU A 72 -6.69 -1.41 12.77
C GLU A 72 -7.44 -2.73 12.70
N ARG A 73 -6.75 -3.83 13.01
CA ARG A 73 -7.38 -5.13 13.22
C ARG A 73 -7.37 -5.50 14.69
N ARG A 74 -8.56 -5.46 15.30
CA ARG A 74 -8.74 -5.75 16.71
C ARG A 74 -8.68 -7.26 17.00
N PRO A 75 -8.13 -7.67 18.15
CA PRO A 75 -8.20 -9.05 18.60
C PRO A 75 -9.65 -9.46 18.87
N THR A 76 -9.93 -10.76 18.79
CA THR A 76 -11.21 -11.31 19.27
C THR A 76 -11.28 -11.19 20.79
N THR A 77 -12.28 -10.48 21.29
CA THR A 77 -12.49 -10.25 22.73
C THR A 77 -13.73 -11.00 23.23
N GLY A 78 -13.67 -11.52 24.46
CA GLY A 78 -14.78 -12.20 25.13
C GLY A 78 -14.31 -12.96 26.37
N ASN A 79 -15.15 -13.01 27.42
CA ASN A 79 -14.77 -13.62 28.71
C ASN A 79 -14.45 -15.12 28.62
N ASP A 80 -15.01 -15.81 27.62
CA ASP A 80 -14.83 -17.26 27.39
C ASP A 80 -13.93 -17.56 26.17
N VAL A 81 -13.19 -16.57 25.65
CA VAL A 81 -12.33 -16.75 24.47
C VAL A 81 -10.91 -17.16 24.91
N GLN A 82 -10.55 -18.42 24.66
CA GLN A 82 -9.18 -18.92 24.87
C GLN A 82 -8.48 -19.13 23.52
N MET A 83 -7.55 -18.25 23.19
CA MET A 83 -6.72 -18.33 21.99
C MET A 83 -5.83 -19.59 22.01
N GLN A 84 -6.09 -20.54 21.11
CA GLN A 84 -5.26 -21.76 20.98
C GLN A 84 -4.08 -21.56 20.02
N VAL A 85 -4.31 -20.79 18.94
CA VAL A 85 -3.36 -20.50 17.86
C VAL A 85 -3.58 -19.07 17.39
N SER A 86 -2.49 -18.31 17.18
CA SER A 86 -2.51 -16.91 16.75
C SER A 86 -1.51 -16.67 15.62
N GLU A 87 -1.93 -16.94 14.39
CA GLU A 87 -1.10 -16.76 13.18
C GLU A 87 -1.43 -15.49 12.40
N ARG A 88 -2.67 -15.01 12.53
CA ARG A 88 -3.14 -13.84 11.79
C ARG A 88 -2.56 -12.57 12.43
N PRO A 89 -2.00 -11.63 11.66
CA PRO A 89 -1.51 -10.38 12.21
C PRO A 89 -2.67 -9.56 12.81
N LEU A 90 -2.38 -8.90 13.92
CA LEU A 90 -3.30 -8.05 14.70
C LEU A 90 -2.65 -6.69 14.95
N GLY A 91 -3.46 -5.71 15.32
CA GLY A 91 -3.02 -4.35 15.63
C GLY A 91 -3.10 -3.40 14.44
N VAL A 92 -2.23 -2.40 14.42
CA VAL A 92 -2.25 -1.32 13.44
C VAL A 92 -1.36 -1.65 12.24
N PHE A 93 -1.93 -1.52 11.06
CA PHE A 93 -1.27 -1.57 9.76
C PHE A 93 -1.18 -0.14 9.25
N SER A 94 -0.03 0.25 8.73
CA SER A 94 0.17 1.58 8.15
C SER A 94 1.07 1.46 6.93
N ARG A 95 0.66 2.08 5.83
CA ARG A 95 1.45 2.15 4.60
C ARG A 95 1.37 3.55 3.99
N GLN A 96 2.49 4.01 3.45
CA GLN A 96 2.58 5.30 2.77
C GLN A 96 2.98 5.10 1.32
N LEU A 97 2.38 5.90 0.44
CA LEU A 97 2.62 5.89 -1.00
C LEU A 97 2.86 7.31 -1.47
N PHE A 98 3.99 7.52 -2.13
CA PHE A 98 4.25 8.76 -2.86
C PHE A 98 3.54 8.70 -4.19
N LEU A 99 2.55 9.57 -4.36
CA LEU A 99 1.80 9.74 -5.58
C LEU A 99 2.54 10.73 -6.48
N GLY A 100 2.62 10.42 -7.77
CA GLY A 100 3.21 11.33 -8.74
C GLY A 100 2.30 12.54 -8.99
N GLU A 101 2.87 13.67 -9.39
CA GLU A 101 2.12 14.89 -9.77
C GLU A 101 1.16 14.69 -10.95
N ALA A 102 1.33 13.58 -11.68
CA ALA A 102 0.47 13.17 -12.76
C ALA A 102 -0.88 12.56 -12.31
N LEU A 103 -1.06 12.33 -11.01
CA LEU A 103 -2.28 11.75 -10.45
C LEU A 103 -3.18 12.85 -9.89
N ASP A 104 -4.47 12.73 -10.16
CA ASP A 104 -5.49 13.61 -9.61
C ASP A 104 -5.95 13.06 -8.24
N THR A 105 -5.35 13.60 -7.19
CA THR A 105 -5.65 13.19 -5.80
C THR A 105 -6.97 13.75 -5.28
N GLU A 106 -7.56 14.75 -5.94
CA GLU A 106 -8.84 15.34 -5.53
C GLU A 106 -10.02 14.43 -5.88
N HIS A 107 -9.86 13.60 -6.91
CA HIS A 107 -10.89 12.69 -7.44
C HIS A 107 -10.59 11.22 -7.15
N ILE A 108 -9.91 10.92 -6.04
CA ILE A 108 -9.67 9.54 -5.61
C ILE A 108 -10.99 8.84 -5.21
N ALA A 109 -11.18 7.62 -5.71
CA ALA A 109 -12.27 6.74 -5.30
C ALA A 109 -11.72 5.57 -4.47
N ALA A 110 -12.43 5.20 -3.40
CA ALA A 110 -12.09 4.08 -2.54
C ALA A 110 -13.27 3.10 -2.46
N ASP A 111 -12.98 1.81 -2.62
CA ASP A 111 -13.91 0.71 -2.44
C ASP A 111 -13.32 -0.34 -1.49
N TYR A 112 -14.15 -0.94 -0.66
CA TYR A 112 -13.72 -1.98 0.27
C TYR A 112 -14.66 -3.19 0.20
N GLN A 113 -14.19 -4.25 -0.44
CA GLN A 113 -14.96 -5.46 -0.67
C GLN A 113 -14.14 -6.70 -0.33
N ALA A 114 -14.78 -7.66 0.35
CA ALA A 114 -14.20 -8.97 0.65
C ALA A 114 -12.82 -8.94 1.36
N GLY A 115 -12.53 -7.87 2.12
CA GLY A 115 -11.25 -7.72 2.81
C GLY A 115 -10.15 -7.06 1.99
N VAL A 116 -10.45 -6.55 0.80
CA VAL A 116 -9.51 -5.83 -0.07
C VAL A 116 -9.97 -4.37 -0.21
N LEU A 117 -9.06 -3.44 0.10
CA LEU A 117 -9.25 -2.02 -0.14
C LEU A 117 -8.69 -1.68 -1.51
N THR A 118 -9.55 -1.17 -2.40
CA THR A 118 -9.17 -0.74 -3.75
C THR A 118 -9.28 0.77 -3.85
N LEU A 119 -8.18 1.43 -4.20
CA LEU A 119 -8.11 2.85 -4.48
C LEU A 119 -7.93 3.06 -5.98
N ARG A 120 -8.76 3.90 -6.57
CA ARG A 120 -8.68 4.32 -7.98
C ARG A 120 -8.38 5.80 -8.04
N ILE A 121 -7.26 6.15 -8.67
CA ILE A 121 -6.77 7.52 -8.77
C ILE A 121 -6.70 7.89 -10.25
N PRO A 122 -7.55 8.82 -10.73
CA PRO A 122 -7.49 9.27 -12.11
C PRO A 122 -6.13 9.91 -12.44
N ILE A 123 -5.70 9.78 -13.69
CA ILE A 123 -4.51 10.47 -14.19
C ILE A 123 -4.93 11.87 -14.63
N ALA A 124 -4.26 12.88 -14.09
CA ALA A 124 -4.55 14.28 -14.38
C ALA A 124 -4.45 14.57 -15.88
N GLU A 125 -5.45 15.28 -16.43
CA GLU A 125 -5.51 15.67 -17.84
C GLU A 125 -4.23 16.39 -18.32
N LYS A 126 -3.64 17.21 -17.44
CA LYS A 126 -2.39 17.95 -17.71
C LYS A 126 -1.17 17.04 -17.91
N ALA A 127 -1.22 15.82 -17.37
CA ALA A 127 -0.16 14.84 -17.46
C ALA A 127 -0.33 13.87 -18.65
N LYS A 128 -1.40 14.02 -19.45
CA LYS A 128 -1.55 13.27 -20.70
C LYS A 128 -0.43 13.65 -21.69
N PRO A 129 0.20 12.68 -22.36
CA PRO A 129 1.36 12.94 -23.22
C PRO A 129 0.99 13.88 -24.37
N ARG A 130 1.71 15.00 -24.50
CA ARG A 130 1.56 15.94 -25.61
C ARG A 130 2.53 15.59 -26.73
N ARG A 131 2.02 15.49 -27.96
CA ARG A 131 2.86 15.29 -29.16
C ARG A 131 3.53 16.61 -29.53
N ILE A 132 4.86 16.63 -29.56
CA ILE A 132 5.63 17.79 -30.03
C ILE A 132 6.01 17.56 -31.50
N SER A 133 5.55 18.44 -32.39
CA SER A 133 5.94 18.46 -33.80
C SER A 133 7.20 19.31 -33.97
N ILE A 134 8.22 18.78 -34.63
CA ILE A 134 9.42 19.53 -35.00
C ILE A 134 9.15 20.24 -36.34
N SER A 135 9.15 21.57 -36.35
CA SER A 135 9.14 22.37 -37.58
C SER A 135 10.57 22.55 -38.08
N GLY A 136 10.89 21.98 -39.24
CA GLY A 136 12.14 22.23 -39.94
C GLY A 136 12.07 23.56 -40.69
N ALA A 137 13.03 24.45 -40.44
CA ALA A 137 13.26 25.60 -41.31
C ALA A 137 13.94 25.10 -42.59
N GLU A 138 13.34 25.36 -43.75
CA GLU A 138 14.02 25.20 -45.03
C GLU A 138 15.31 26.03 -45.01
N SER A 139 16.43 25.32 -45.15
CA SER A 139 17.75 25.93 -45.28
C SER A 139 17.84 26.58 -46.67
N ASP A 140 17.54 27.88 -46.73
CA ASP A 140 17.83 28.70 -47.90
C ASP A 140 19.36 28.94 -47.97
N ARG A 141 20.08 27.93 -48.47
CA ARG A 141 21.53 28.00 -48.69
C ARG A 141 21.77 28.83 -49.95
N LYS A 142 21.94 30.14 -49.78
CA LYS A 142 22.41 31.01 -50.87
C LYS A 142 23.88 30.74 -51.17
N GLU A 143 24.12 30.17 -52.33
CA GLU A 143 25.43 29.98 -52.92
C GLU A 143 25.95 31.35 -53.41
N ILE A 144 27.15 31.73 -52.98
CA ILE A 144 27.83 32.95 -53.44
C ILE A 144 28.64 32.56 -54.68
N GLN A 145 28.28 33.09 -55.85
CA GLN A 145 29.10 32.99 -57.05
C GLN A 145 30.17 34.09 -57.07
N ALA A 146 31.38 33.70 -57.46
CA ALA A 146 32.57 34.54 -57.59
C ALA A 146 32.57 35.37 -58.88
#